data_AF-A0A3M0XJR2-F1
#
_entry.id   AF-A0A3M0XJR2-F1
#
_cell.length_a   1.000
_cell.length_b   1.000
_cell.length_c   1.000
_cell.angle_alpha   90.00
_cell.angle_beta   90.00
_cell.angle_gamma   90.00
#
_symmetry.space_group_name_H-M   'P 1'
#
loop_
_entity.id
_entity.type
_entity.pdbx_description
1 polymer ?
#
loop_
_entity_poly.entity_id
_entity_poly.type
_entity_poly.pdbx_seq_one_letter_code
_entity_poly.pdbx_strand_id
1 'polypeptide(L)'
;YNTVEEKWQALLDALFTALGVPAVYILLDGLDGVWETSTDPRTAVQILTPLLSALPSWSARRVYLKAFLPLEIHSILKQTHTDLLRKTHTTSLEWNPALLAEIVRRRVYVASKGAFGSLGPLATPDLHDLETLLAREVPQLPREMLVLTRRVLHETARRGPEARITAADIREAVAWYQATSGGL
;
A
#
# COMPACT_ATOMS: atom_id res chain seq x y z
N TYR A 1 14.16 -5.27 -37.26
CA TYR A 1 13.38 -5.06 -36.01
C TYR A 1 14.37 -4.82 -34.89
N ASN A 2 14.28 -3.70 -34.17
CA ASN A 2 15.21 -3.42 -33.08
C ASN A 2 15.00 -4.41 -31.93
N THR A 3 16.09 -4.85 -31.32
CA THR A 3 16.09 -5.71 -30.13
C THR A 3 15.52 -4.95 -28.91
N VAL A 4 15.14 -5.69 -27.86
CA VAL A 4 14.67 -5.07 -26.60
C VAL A 4 15.74 -4.16 -26.00
N GLU A 5 17.01 -4.57 -26.08
CA GLU A 5 18.15 -3.79 -25.56
C GLU A 5 18.34 -2.49 -26.35
N GLU A 6 18.27 -2.53 -27.68
CA GLU A 6 18.37 -1.33 -28.53
C GLU A 6 17.23 -0.35 -28.23
N LYS A 7 16.01 -0.85 -28.00
CA LYS A 7 14.87 -0.02 -27.61
C LYS A 7 15.05 0.60 -26.23
N TRP A 8 15.57 -0.17 -25.27
CA TRP A 8 15.87 0.31 -23.93
C TRP A 8 16.92 1.41 -23.95
N GLN A 9 17.99 1.21 -24.72
CA GLN A 9 19.06 2.19 -24.88
C GLN A 9 18.54 3.48 -25.52
N ALA A 10 17.78 3.36 -26.62
CA ALA A 10 17.20 4.52 -27.30
C ALA A 10 16.25 5.31 -26.39
N LEU A 11 15.49 4.64 -25.52
CA LEU A 11 14.64 5.28 -24.52
C LEU A 11 15.48 6.08 -23.51
N LEU A 12 16.54 5.48 -22.96
CA LEU A 12 17.41 6.16 -22.01
C LEU A 12 18.11 7.37 -22.65
N ASP A 13 18.54 7.26 -23.90
CA ASP A 13 19.16 8.38 -24.62
C ASP A 13 18.16 9.51 -24.87
N ALA A 14 16.92 9.19 -25.22
CA ALA A 14 15.86 10.19 -25.33
C ALA A 14 15.58 10.89 -23.98
N LEU A 15 15.48 10.14 -22.89
CA LEU A 15 15.22 10.68 -21.55
C LEU A 15 16.37 11.58 -21.05
N PHE A 16 17.62 11.14 -21.21
CA PHE A 16 18.77 11.86 -20.68
C PHE A 16 19.25 12.99 -21.58
N THR A 17 19.29 12.76 -22.90
CA THR A 17 19.91 13.71 -23.84
C THR A 17 18.88 14.65 -24.43
N ALA A 18 17.73 14.13 -24.87
CA ALA A 18 16.71 14.98 -25.50
C ALA A 18 15.84 15.72 -24.48
N LEU A 19 15.49 15.06 -23.37
CA LEU A 19 14.61 15.63 -22.34
C LEU A 19 15.35 16.15 -21.11
N GLY A 20 16.64 15.85 -20.96
CA GLY A 20 17.45 16.38 -19.85
C GLY A 20 17.04 15.88 -18.47
N VAL A 21 16.37 14.72 -18.38
CA VAL A 21 15.91 14.17 -17.09
C VAL A 21 17.13 13.82 -16.23
N PRO A 22 17.19 14.20 -14.94
CA PRO A 22 18.39 13.98 -14.13
C PRO A 22 18.58 12.52 -13.70
N ALA A 23 17.50 11.75 -13.55
CA ALA A 23 17.50 10.35 -13.13
C ALA A 23 16.18 9.66 -13.54
N VAL A 24 16.22 8.34 -13.72
CA VAL A 24 15.05 7.50 -14.00
C VAL A 24 14.78 6.61 -12.80
N TYR A 25 13.52 6.57 -12.34
CA TYR A 25 13.08 5.65 -11.30
C TYR A 25 12.09 4.65 -11.88
N ILE A 26 12.44 3.37 -11.82
CA ILE A 26 11.56 2.26 -12.17
C ILE A 26 10.81 1.85 -10.92
N LEU A 27 9.48 1.91 -10.97
CA LEU A 27 8.63 1.45 -9.89
C LEU A 27 8.24 -0.01 -10.14
N LEU A 28 8.47 -0.86 -9.15
CA LEU A 28 8.00 -2.24 -9.16
C LEU A 28 7.04 -2.45 -7.99
N ASP A 29 5.84 -2.92 -8.29
CA ASP A 29 4.77 -3.14 -7.31
C ASP A 29 3.92 -4.34 -7.74
N GLY A 30 3.17 -4.93 -6.81
CA GLY A 30 2.23 -6.02 -7.08
C GLY A 30 2.87 -7.36 -7.41
N LEU A 31 4.09 -7.63 -6.89
CA LEU A 31 4.73 -8.93 -7.08
C LEU A 31 3.93 -10.06 -6.41
N ASP A 32 3.12 -9.76 -5.41
CA ASP A 32 2.14 -10.64 -4.75
C ASP A 32 0.78 -10.72 -5.47
N GLY A 33 0.59 -9.97 -6.57
CA GLY A 33 -0.69 -9.84 -7.25
C GLY A 33 -1.06 -11.01 -8.18
N VAL A 34 -0.15 -11.96 -8.40
CA VAL A 34 -0.40 -13.15 -9.23
C VAL A 34 -0.26 -14.42 -8.40
N TRP A 35 -1.04 -15.45 -8.74
CA TRP A 35 -1.19 -16.64 -7.92
C TRP A 35 0.15 -17.35 -7.70
N GLU A 36 0.99 -17.43 -8.73
CA GLU A 36 2.27 -18.13 -8.73
C GLU A 36 3.25 -17.55 -7.71
N THR A 37 3.30 -16.22 -7.58
CA THR A 37 4.23 -15.52 -6.70
C THR A 37 3.68 -15.28 -5.31
N SER A 38 2.34 -15.27 -5.16
CA SER A 38 1.68 -15.19 -3.86
C SER A 38 1.81 -16.48 -3.05
N THR A 39 1.92 -17.63 -3.73
CA THR A 39 1.98 -18.96 -3.09
C THR A 39 3.40 -19.51 -2.96
N ASP A 40 4.32 -19.13 -3.87
CA ASP A 40 5.74 -19.45 -3.77
C ASP A 40 6.63 -18.18 -3.79
N PRO A 41 7.08 -17.72 -2.60
CA PRO A 41 8.03 -16.61 -2.47
C PRO A 41 9.33 -16.81 -3.29
N ARG A 42 9.73 -18.04 -3.60
CA ARG A 42 10.93 -18.31 -4.41
C ARG A 42 10.72 -17.94 -5.87
N THR A 43 9.54 -18.19 -6.43
CA THR A 43 9.17 -17.79 -7.79
C THR A 43 9.23 -16.27 -7.94
N ALA A 44 8.73 -15.53 -6.95
CA ALA A 44 8.87 -14.07 -6.90
C ALA A 44 10.35 -13.64 -6.98
N VAL A 45 11.24 -14.26 -6.21
CA VAL A 45 12.69 -13.93 -6.27
C VAL A 45 13.32 -14.31 -7.60
N GLN A 46 12.94 -15.43 -8.21
CA GLN A 46 13.42 -15.83 -9.54
C GLN A 46 13.06 -14.80 -10.61
N ILE A 47 11.83 -14.28 -10.57
CA ILE A 47 11.37 -13.21 -11.47
C ILE A 47 12.15 -11.91 -11.23
N LEU A 48 12.49 -11.60 -9.97
CA LEU A 48 13.28 -10.41 -9.64
C LEU A 48 14.75 -10.51 -10.06
N THR A 49 15.31 -11.71 -10.13
CA THR A 49 16.76 -11.93 -10.27
C THR A 49 17.39 -11.19 -11.47
N PRO A 50 16.79 -11.18 -12.68
CA PRO A 50 17.32 -10.43 -13.81
C PRO A 50 17.35 -8.91 -13.55
N LEU A 51 16.32 -8.36 -12.91
CA LEU A 51 16.25 -6.94 -12.56
C LEU A 51 17.31 -6.58 -11.52
N LEU A 52 17.46 -7.41 -10.48
CA LEU A 52 18.45 -7.24 -9.42
C LEU A 52 19.88 -7.27 -9.97
N SER A 53 20.14 -8.16 -10.95
CA SER A 53 21.44 -8.28 -11.62
C SER A 53 21.78 -7.05 -12.48
N ALA A 54 20.78 -6.35 -13.00
CA ALA A 54 20.97 -5.13 -13.80
C ALA A 54 21.19 -3.86 -12.94
N LEU A 55 20.88 -3.89 -11.64
CA LEU A 55 20.96 -2.70 -10.78
C LEU A 55 22.33 -2.01 -10.78
N PRO A 56 23.48 -2.71 -10.76
CA PRO A 56 24.78 -2.04 -10.79
C PRO A 56 24.97 -1.20 -12.06
N SER A 57 24.65 -1.76 -13.24
CA SER A 57 24.80 -1.02 -14.51
C SER A 57 23.79 0.12 -14.64
N TRP A 58 22.57 -0.07 -14.14
CA TRP A 58 21.53 0.95 -14.10
C TRP A 58 21.92 2.12 -13.20
N SER A 59 22.42 1.84 -11.99
CA SER A 59 22.79 2.89 -11.03
C SER A 59 23.92 3.78 -11.55
N ALA A 60 24.90 3.22 -12.26
CA ALA A 60 25.97 3.97 -12.93
C ALA A 60 25.43 4.95 -14.00
N ARG A 61 24.22 4.69 -14.51
CA ARG A 61 23.53 5.51 -15.50
C ARG A 61 22.40 6.35 -14.91
N ARG A 62 22.34 6.49 -13.57
CA ARG A 62 21.27 7.21 -12.85
C ARG A 62 19.87 6.62 -13.07
N VAL A 63 19.81 5.30 -13.27
CA VAL A 63 18.57 4.53 -13.30
C VAL A 63 18.47 3.75 -11.99
N TYR A 64 17.37 3.92 -11.27
CA TYR A 64 17.17 3.36 -9.93
C TYR A 64 15.88 2.55 -9.87
N LEU A 65 15.90 1.42 -9.15
CA LEU A 65 14.72 0.62 -8.87
C LEU A 65 14.15 0.97 -7.50
N LYS A 66 12.86 1.30 -7.45
CA LYS A 66 12.08 1.40 -6.21
C LYS A 66 11.04 0.28 -6.23
N ALA A 67 11.29 -0.76 -5.44
CA ALA A 67 10.43 -1.93 -5.39
C ALA A 67 9.63 -2.00 -4.08
N PHE A 68 8.34 -2.30 -4.19
CA PHE A 68 7.47 -2.70 -3.10
C PHE A 68 7.37 -4.22 -3.13
N LEU A 69 7.99 -4.86 -2.15
CA LEU A 69 8.19 -6.30 -2.13
C LEU A 69 7.45 -6.91 -0.94
N PRO A 70 6.85 -8.11 -1.10
CA PRO A 70 6.26 -8.83 0.01
C PRO A 70 7.30 -9.15 1.10
N LEU A 71 6.91 -9.13 2.37
CA LEU A 71 7.85 -9.35 3.48
C LEU A 71 8.42 -10.76 3.48
N GLU A 72 7.67 -11.72 2.95
CA GLU A 72 7.98 -13.15 2.87
C GLU A 72 9.25 -13.39 2.06
N ILE A 73 9.49 -12.60 1.00
CA ILE A 73 10.64 -12.78 0.11
C ILE A 73 11.93 -12.19 0.69
N HIS A 74 11.84 -11.36 1.73
CA HIS A 74 12.99 -10.67 2.34
C HIS A 74 14.05 -11.64 2.83
N SER A 75 13.62 -12.74 3.46
CA SER A 75 14.52 -13.78 3.98
C SER A 75 15.32 -14.45 2.84
N ILE A 76 14.67 -14.73 1.72
CA ILE A 76 15.27 -15.37 0.55
C ILE A 76 16.25 -14.40 -0.13
N LEU A 77 15.86 -13.12 -0.29
CA LEU A 77 16.75 -12.09 -0.84
C LEU A 77 18.00 -11.89 0.02
N LYS A 78 17.87 -11.94 1.36
CA LYS A 78 19.01 -11.88 2.29
C LYS A 78 19.97 -13.05 2.18
N GLN A 79 19.51 -14.22 1.71
CA GLN A 79 20.36 -15.40 1.54
C GLN A 79 21.02 -15.44 0.16
N THR A 80 20.29 -14.98 -0.88
CA THR A 80 20.68 -15.15 -2.29
C THR A 80 21.32 -13.90 -2.90
N HIS A 81 21.03 -12.71 -2.37
CA HIS A 81 21.43 -11.42 -2.94
C HIS A 81 21.95 -10.44 -1.86
N THR A 82 22.68 -10.95 -0.87
CA THR A 82 23.17 -10.21 0.31
C THR A 82 23.91 -8.92 -0.04
N ASP A 83 24.80 -8.97 -1.03
CA ASP A 83 25.62 -7.81 -1.41
C ASP A 83 24.82 -6.70 -2.07
N LEU A 84 23.74 -7.06 -2.78
CA LEU A 84 22.82 -6.07 -3.36
C LEU A 84 21.99 -5.43 -2.25
N LEU A 85 21.46 -6.20 -1.30
CA LEU A 85 20.69 -5.67 -0.18
C LEU A 85 21.49 -4.75 0.74
N ARG A 86 22.81 -4.97 0.88
CA ARG A 86 23.70 -4.04 1.63
C ARG A 86 23.86 -2.69 0.94
N LYS A 87 23.70 -2.64 -0.37
CA LYS A 87 23.82 -1.43 -1.20
C LYS A 87 22.48 -0.75 -1.45
N THR A 88 21.37 -1.34 -1.03
CA THR A 88 20.02 -0.79 -1.18
C THR A 88 19.49 -0.26 0.14
N HIS A 89 18.68 0.80 0.07
CA HIS A 89 17.91 1.24 1.21
C HIS A 89 16.64 0.40 1.33
N THR A 90 16.52 -0.38 2.39
CA THR A 90 15.34 -1.23 2.66
C THR A 90 14.57 -0.68 3.85
N THR A 91 13.25 -0.58 3.72
CA THR A 91 12.34 -0.27 4.83
C THR A 91 11.20 -1.28 4.82
N SER A 92 10.81 -1.78 5.98
CA SER A 92 9.65 -2.64 6.15
C SER A 92 8.48 -1.82 6.68
N LEU A 93 7.30 -2.12 6.16
CA LEU A 93 6.05 -1.50 6.59
C LEU A 93 5.15 -2.59 7.14
N GLU A 94 4.96 -2.57 8.45
CA GLU A 94 4.04 -3.45 9.16
C GLU A 94 2.89 -2.62 9.69
N TRP A 95 1.67 -2.96 9.28
CA TRP A 95 0.47 -2.27 9.73
C TRP A 95 0.00 -2.85 11.06
N ASN A 96 -0.33 -1.97 11.99
CA ASN A 96 -0.97 -2.33 13.25
C ASN A 96 -2.22 -1.46 13.44
N PRO A 97 -3.10 -1.78 14.40
CA PRO A 97 -4.34 -1.04 14.59
C PRO A 97 -4.14 0.46 14.80
N ALA A 98 -3.06 0.89 15.47
CA ALA A 98 -2.77 2.30 15.69
C ALA A 98 -2.40 3.03 14.39
N LEU A 99 -1.59 2.41 13.52
CA LEU A 99 -1.25 2.96 12.21
C LEU A 99 -2.45 2.97 11.26
N LEU A 100 -3.33 1.96 11.34
CA LEU A 100 -4.58 1.94 10.58
C LEU A 100 -5.54 3.05 11.03
N ALA A 101 -5.68 3.26 12.34
CA ALA A 101 -6.48 4.36 12.87
C ALA A 101 -5.94 5.72 12.38
N GLU A 102 -4.62 5.89 12.35
CA GLU A 102 -3.96 7.09 11.88
C GLU A 102 -4.23 7.40 10.39
N ILE A 103 -4.38 6.37 9.54
CA ILE A 103 -4.76 6.56 8.13
C ILE A 103 -6.12 7.26 8.03
N VAL A 104 -7.10 6.84 8.84
CA VAL A 104 -8.43 7.44 8.85
C VAL A 104 -8.38 8.85 9.42
N ARG A 105 -7.71 9.04 10.56
CA ARG A 105 -7.54 10.36 11.20
C ARG A 105 -6.93 11.40 10.25
N ARG A 106 -5.84 11.04 9.54
CA ARG A 106 -5.22 11.92 8.53
C ARG A 106 -6.16 12.28 7.39
N ARG A 107 -6.96 11.32 6.93
CA ARG A 107 -7.95 11.57 5.87
C ARG A 107 -9.08 12.48 6.35
N VAL A 108 -9.56 12.31 7.58
CA VAL A 108 -10.55 13.20 8.18
C VAL A 108 -9.99 14.61 8.35
N TYR A 109 -8.74 14.74 8.82
CA TYR A 109 -8.05 16.02 8.92
C TYR A 109 -7.96 16.74 7.58
N VAL A 110 -7.54 16.05 6.52
CA VAL A 110 -7.46 16.62 5.17
C VAL A 110 -8.86 16.98 4.64
N ALA A 111 -9.84 16.09 4.76
CA ALA A 111 -11.20 16.29 4.25
C ALA A 111 -11.92 17.45 4.96
N SER A 112 -11.65 17.62 6.25
CA SER A 112 -12.20 18.71 7.07
C SER A 112 -11.40 20.01 6.97
N LYS A 113 -10.36 20.06 6.12
CA LYS A 113 -9.43 21.20 6.01
C LYS A 113 -8.83 21.61 7.37
N GLY A 114 -8.56 20.62 8.21
CA GLY A 114 -7.96 20.76 9.53
C GLY A 114 -8.95 20.99 10.68
N ALA A 115 -10.25 21.02 10.42
CA ALA A 115 -11.24 21.24 11.49
C ALA A 115 -11.38 20.04 12.45
N PHE A 116 -11.19 18.82 11.96
CA PHE A 116 -11.36 17.59 12.74
C PHE A 116 -10.17 16.65 12.54
N GLY A 117 -9.58 16.17 13.64
CA GLY A 117 -8.49 15.17 13.60
C GLY A 117 -8.96 13.71 13.65
N SER A 118 -10.26 13.48 13.80
CA SER A 118 -10.86 12.15 13.98
C SER A 118 -12.35 12.17 13.60
N LEU A 119 -12.96 11.00 13.53
CA LEU A 119 -14.40 10.78 13.39
C LEU A 119 -15.18 11.08 14.67
N GLY A 120 -14.49 11.25 15.82
CA GLY A 120 -15.13 11.49 17.12
C GLY A 120 -16.18 12.62 17.12
N PRO A 121 -15.91 13.79 16.51
CA PRO A 121 -16.89 14.87 16.39
C PRO A 121 -18.16 14.52 15.60
N LEU A 122 -18.09 13.49 14.76
CA LEU A 122 -19.22 12.98 13.97
C LEU A 122 -19.98 11.85 14.69
N ALA A 123 -19.47 11.35 15.81
CA ALA A 123 -20.03 10.22 16.53
C ALA A 123 -20.88 10.64 17.73
N THR A 124 -21.70 9.72 18.25
CA THR A 124 -22.38 9.89 19.53
C THR A 124 -21.38 9.87 20.70
N PRO A 125 -21.69 10.56 21.83
CA PRO A 125 -20.72 10.72 22.92
C PRO A 125 -20.22 9.43 23.58
N ASP A 126 -20.98 8.34 23.45
CA ASP A 126 -20.65 7.00 23.95
C ASP A 126 -19.60 6.27 23.10
N LEU A 127 -19.29 6.76 21.90
CA LEU A 127 -18.29 6.19 21.02
C LEU A 127 -16.95 6.93 21.19
N HIS A 128 -16.05 6.28 21.92
CA HIS A 128 -14.67 6.75 22.09
C HIS A 128 -13.71 5.96 21.20
N ASP A 129 -12.74 6.67 20.63
CA ASP A 129 -11.66 6.10 19.81
C ASP A 129 -12.16 5.17 18.68
N LEU A 130 -13.15 5.67 17.93
CA LEU A 130 -13.84 4.96 16.86
C LEU A 130 -12.88 4.33 15.85
N GLU A 131 -11.83 5.04 15.46
CA GLU A 131 -10.87 4.52 14.48
C GLU A 131 -10.10 3.31 15.00
N THR A 132 -9.72 3.29 16.28
CA THR A 132 -9.05 2.11 16.86
C THR A 132 -10.03 0.94 16.98
N LEU A 133 -11.31 1.20 17.27
CA LEU A 133 -12.34 0.16 17.27
C LEU A 133 -12.47 -0.46 15.88
N LEU A 134 -12.65 0.35 14.83
CA LEU A 134 -12.76 -0.15 13.45
C LEU A 134 -11.49 -0.87 12.99
N ALA A 135 -10.31 -0.41 13.40
CA ALA A 135 -9.05 -1.03 13.03
C ALA A 135 -8.84 -2.44 13.62
N ARG A 136 -9.62 -2.82 14.63
CA ARG A 136 -9.61 -4.18 15.21
C ARG A 136 -10.55 -5.14 14.48
N GLU A 137 -11.51 -4.62 13.72
CA GLU A 137 -12.55 -5.40 13.03
C GLU A 137 -12.15 -5.80 11.61
N VAL A 138 -10.97 -5.38 11.14
CA VAL A 138 -10.47 -5.64 9.79
C VAL A 138 -9.09 -6.33 9.84
N PRO A 139 -8.72 -7.08 8.78
CA PRO A 139 -7.33 -7.46 8.56
C PRO A 139 -6.42 -6.23 8.61
N GLN A 140 -5.14 -6.42 8.96
CA GLN A 140 -4.16 -5.34 9.13
C GLN A 140 -3.71 -4.73 7.78
N LEU A 141 -4.68 -4.23 7.01
CA LEU A 141 -4.52 -3.71 5.67
C LEU A 141 -5.22 -2.35 5.58
N PRO A 142 -4.51 -1.27 5.17
CA PRO A 142 -5.09 0.06 5.01
C PRO A 142 -6.35 0.09 4.16
N ARG A 143 -6.39 -0.72 3.10
CA ARG A 143 -7.53 -0.76 2.18
C ARG A 143 -8.78 -1.24 2.89
N GLU A 144 -8.68 -2.30 3.69
CA GLU A 144 -9.79 -2.88 4.43
C GLU A 144 -10.34 -1.91 5.47
N MET A 145 -9.45 -1.22 6.19
CA MET A 145 -9.84 -0.15 7.11
C MET A 145 -10.66 0.95 6.41
N LEU A 146 -10.28 1.34 5.20
CA LEU A 146 -11.01 2.35 4.42
C LEU A 146 -12.36 1.84 3.91
N VAL A 147 -12.45 0.56 3.53
CA VAL A 147 -13.71 -0.09 3.12
C VAL A 147 -14.71 -0.07 4.28
N LEU A 148 -14.30 -0.55 5.46
CA LEU A 148 -15.17 -0.56 6.64
C LEU A 148 -15.56 0.87 7.07
N THR A 149 -14.61 1.79 7.11
CA THR A 149 -14.88 3.20 7.48
C THR A 149 -15.89 3.84 6.52
N ARG A 150 -15.74 3.62 5.21
CA ARG A 150 -16.70 4.11 4.22
C ARG A 150 -18.09 3.53 4.47
N ARG A 151 -18.17 2.25 4.83
CA ARG A 151 -19.46 1.60 5.13
C ARG A 151 -20.13 2.22 6.36
N VAL A 152 -19.40 2.50 7.44
CA VAL A 152 -19.94 3.18 8.63
C VAL A 152 -20.53 4.56 8.27
N LEU A 153 -19.80 5.34 7.47
CA LEU A 153 -20.28 6.64 6.99
C LEU A 153 -21.52 6.50 6.10
N HIS A 154 -21.59 5.44 5.30
CA HIS A 154 -22.76 5.15 4.47
C HIS A 154 -24.00 4.83 5.31
N GLU A 155 -23.89 3.97 6.32
CA GLU A 155 -25.02 3.67 7.23
C GLU A 155 -25.50 4.91 7.97
N THR A 156 -24.56 5.74 8.42
CA THR A 156 -24.89 7.02 9.05
C THR A 156 -25.64 7.95 8.09
N ALA A 157 -25.15 8.10 6.85
CA ALA A 157 -25.76 8.96 5.85
C ALA A 157 -27.16 8.51 5.42
N ARG A 158 -27.47 7.20 5.47
CA ARG A 158 -28.82 6.67 5.21
C ARG A 158 -29.86 7.19 6.19
N ARG A 159 -29.45 7.55 7.41
CA ARG A 159 -30.34 8.13 8.43
C ARG A 159 -30.53 9.64 8.29
N GLY A 160 -29.74 10.29 7.43
CA GLY A 160 -29.87 11.71 7.10
C GLY A 160 -28.55 12.49 7.23
N PRO A 161 -28.50 13.73 6.71
CA PRO A 161 -27.28 14.53 6.63
C PRO A 161 -26.74 15.03 7.98
N GLU A 162 -27.60 15.15 8.99
CA GLU A 162 -27.23 15.59 10.34
C GLU A 162 -27.06 14.42 11.33
N ALA A 163 -27.19 13.19 10.84
CA ALA A 163 -27.07 12.00 11.66
C ALA A 163 -25.63 11.84 12.19
N ARG A 164 -25.50 11.58 13.50
CA ARG A 164 -24.23 11.22 14.11
C ARG A 164 -24.00 9.71 14.01
N ILE A 165 -22.76 9.28 13.86
CA ILE A 165 -22.35 7.87 13.88
C ILE A 165 -22.75 7.27 15.24
N THR A 166 -23.45 6.14 15.21
CA THR A 166 -23.92 5.40 16.39
C THR A 166 -23.32 4.00 16.43
N ALA A 167 -23.42 3.34 17.59
CA ALA A 167 -23.02 1.94 17.72
C ALA A 167 -23.80 0.99 16.78
N ALA A 168 -25.03 1.36 16.38
CA ALA A 168 -25.81 0.57 15.43
C ALA A 168 -25.20 0.62 14.02
N ASP A 169 -24.80 1.81 13.55
CA ASP A 169 -24.16 1.97 12.23
C ASP A 169 -22.85 1.15 12.14
N ILE A 170 -22.09 1.10 13.23
CA ILE A 170 -20.87 0.30 13.32
C ILE A 170 -21.19 -1.19 13.23
N ARG A 171 -22.15 -1.68 14.01
CA ARG A 171 -22.54 -3.10 13.98
C ARG A 171 -23.04 -3.52 12.61
N GLU A 172 -23.86 -2.71 11.96
CA GLU A 172 -24.36 -2.98 10.62
C GLU A 172 -23.24 -2.98 9.57
N ALA A 173 -22.29 -2.04 9.67
CA ALA A 173 -21.14 -1.99 8.79
C ALA A 173 -20.20 -3.20 8.96
N VAL A 174 -19.93 -3.60 10.21
CA VAL A 174 -19.09 -4.78 10.52
C VAL A 174 -19.77 -6.06 10.05
N ALA A 175 -21.07 -6.23 10.30
CA ALA A 175 -21.82 -7.39 9.83
C ALA A 175 -21.79 -7.50 8.30
N TRP A 176 -21.99 -6.37 7.59
CA TRP A 176 -21.87 -6.32 6.14
C TRP A 176 -20.45 -6.67 5.66
N TYR A 177 -19.43 -6.15 6.34
CA TYR A 177 -18.03 -6.40 5.99
C TYR A 177 -17.69 -7.89 6.14
N GLN A 178 -18.04 -8.50 7.26
CA GLN A 178 -17.81 -9.92 7.51
C GLN A 178 -18.54 -10.82 6.49
N ALA A 179 -19.78 -10.48 6.14
CA ALA A 179 -20.54 -11.22 5.13
C ALA A 179 -19.93 -11.11 3.71
N THR A 180 -19.27 -10.00 3.39
CA THR A 180 -18.66 -9.76 2.08
C THR A 180 -17.24 -10.30 1.99
N SER A 181 -16.46 -10.17 3.06
CA SER A 181 -15.07 -10.60 3.13
C SER A 181 -14.91 -12.10 3.42
N GLY A 182 -15.92 -12.76 4.01
CA GLY A 182 -15.95 -14.21 4.22
C GLY A 182 -16.23 -15.04 2.94
N GLY A 183 -16.38 -14.38 1.79
CA GLY A 183 -16.58 -15.01 0.48
C GLY A 183 -15.35 -15.00 -0.44
N LEU A 184 -14.18 -14.59 0.08
CA LEU A 184 -12.89 -14.63 -0.62
C LEU A 184 -12.03 -15.80 -0.12
#